data_AF-A0A2V7X080-F1
#
_entry.id   AF-A0A2V7X080-F1
#
_cell.length_a   1.000
_cell.length_b   1.000
_cell.length_c   1.000
_cell.angle_alpha   90.00
_cell.angle_beta   90.00
_cell.angle_gamma   90.00
#
_symmetry.space_group_name_H-M   'P 1'
#
loop_
_entity.id
_entity.type
_entity.pdbx_description
1 polymer ?
#
loop_
_entity_poly.entity_id
_entity_poly.type
_entity_poly.pdbx_seq_one_letter_code
_entity_poly.pdbx_strand_id
1 'polypeptide(L)'
;MAVRGAEAAGRSAEPRGGGGREVDPHDRRSFLGALAGSVVFPWREIATGDGGWRARVATVDITPRRPLWMAGFAARTSASQGVERPLHAKALALEDARGRRVVLVTLDLLGLTTGVGARIADEARRRYRLAREQLLLNASHTHCGPVIDEMLAVAYDLSDAQWRDVREYTRVLEEKVVRVIGAALKRGEPVELRAAEGRATFAANRRVQFTPLGPVEHRVPVLRVEGRRGPLALVFGYACHNTTLRADFVRFHGDYAGVAQAELEQRHPGATALFVAGCGADANPDPRGTLDLVNRYGAALADAVDEAGAGEAIEGPLRAAYRTADLPFAPPPDRAGWTARLED
;
A
#
# COMPACT_ATOMS: atom_id res chain seq x y z
N MET A 1 56.23 5.60 -28.43
CA MET A 1 57.45 5.52 -27.61
C MET A 1 57.02 5.04 -26.24
N ALA A 2 57.43 3.84 -25.86
CA ALA A 2 57.06 3.17 -24.62
C ALA A 2 57.77 3.77 -23.40
N VAL A 3 57.33 3.34 -22.21
CA VAL A 3 58.13 2.90 -21.04
C VAL A 3 57.73 3.56 -19.70
N ARG A 4 57.15 2.72 -18.82
CA ARG A 4 57.40 2.44 -17.37
C ARG A 4 57.43 3.63 -16.39
N GLY A 5 56.88 3.57 -15.16
CA GLY A 5 56.75 2.46 -14.22
C GLY A 5 57.90 2.49 -13.20
N ALA A 6 57.62 2.85 -11.94
CA ALA A 6 58.41 2.55 -10.72
C ALA A 6 57.59 3.07 -9.51
N GLU A 7 56.99 2.21 -8.69
CA GLU A 7 57.56 1.42 -7.58
C GLU A 7 57.99 2.23 -6.34
N ALA A 8 57.48 1.72 -5.22
CA ALA A 8 57.57 2.23 -3.88
C ALA A 8 58.82 1.73 -3.15
N ALA A 9 59.32 2.52 -2.20
CA ALA A 9 60.15 2.06 -1.10
C ALA A 9 59.97 2.97 0.11
N GLY A 10 59.69 2.40 1.28
CA GLY A 10 59.51 3.15 2.53
C GLY A 10 59.16 2.27 3.74
N ARG A 11 60.16 1.55 4.23
CA ARG A 11 60.26 0.76 5.49
C ARG A 11 59.60 1.45 6.70
N SER A 12 58.65 0.79 7.38
CA SER A 12 58.78 -0.08 8.58
C SER A 12 59.12 0.62 9.90
N ALA A 13 58.13 0.69 10.79
CA ALA A 13 58.29 0.76 12.25
C ALA A 13 57.12 -0.01 12.90
N GLU A 14 57.45 -1.01 13.73
CA GLU A 14 56.51 -1.76 14.58
C GLU A 14 55.93 -0.87 15.70
N PRO A 15 54.82 -1.30 16.33
CA PRO A 15 55.02 -1.86 17.66
C PRO A 15 54.24 -3.16 17.94
N ARG A 16 54.80 -3.92 18.87
CA ARG A 16 54.35 -5.20 19.41
C ARG A 16 53.17 -5.05 20.38
N GLY A 17 52.31 -6.09 20.39
CA GLY A 17 51.91 -6.76 21.63
C GLY A 17 50.52 -6.43 22.19
N GLY A 18 49.58 -7.34 22.01
CA GLY A 18 48.32 -7.42 22.78
C GLY A 18 47.63 -8.75 22.53
N GLY A 19 47.85 -9.72 23.42
CA GLY A 19 47.45 -11.12 23.26
C GLY A 19 45.94 -11.34 23.22
N GLY A 20 45.51 -12.17 22.27
CA GLY A 20 44.17 -12.75 22.23
C GLY A 20 43.99 -13.76 23.36
N ARG A 21 42.87 -13.65 24.09
CA ARG A 21 42.34 -14.72 24.93
C ARG A 21 41.25 -15.43 24.16
N GLU A 22 41.52 -16.70 23.91
CA GLU A 22 40.59 -17.74 23.49
C GLU A 22 39.57 -17.99 24.63
N VAL A 23 38.28 -18.07 24.31
CA VAL A 23 37.20 -18.27 25.29
C VAL A 23 36.85 -19.76 25.34
N ASP A 24 37.08 -20.38 26.50
CA ASP A 24 36.75 -21.75 26.84
C ASP A 24 35.22 -21.92 27.07
N PRO A 25 34.54 -22.89 26.43
CA PRO A 25 33.08 -23.04 26.51
C PRO A 25 32.52 -23.60 27.83
N HIS A 26 33.33 -23.83 28.88
CA HIS A 26 32.86 -24.57 30.07
C HIS A 26 33.02 -23.89 31.45
N ASP A 27 33.25 -22.57 31.51
CA ASP A 27 33.27 -21.88 32.81
C ASP A 27 31.86 -21.53 33.34
N ARG A 28 31.37 -22.34 34.28
CA ARG A 28 30.04 -22.24 34.92
C ARG A 28 29.93 -21.17 36.03
N ARG A 29 30.83 -20.17 36.10
CA ARG A 29 30.80 -19.13 37.15
C ARG A 29 30.61 -17.68 36.69
N SER A 30 30.24 -17.46 35.42
CA SER A 30 29.87 -16.13 34.92
C SER A 30 28.36 -16.02 34.66
N PHE A 31 27.56 -16.15 35.72
CA PHE A 31 26.10 -16.05 35.65
C PHE A 31 25.62 -15.21 36.82
N LEU A 32 25.83 -13.88 36.81
CA LEU A 32 25.15 -12.90 37.70
C LEU A 32 25.46 -11.42 37.32
N GLY A 33 25.52 -11.09 36.03
CA GLY A 33 25.92 -9.73 35.61
C GLY A 33 25.41 -9.27 34.25
N ALA A 34 24.14 -9.55 33.91
CA ALA A 34 23.50 -9.00 32.71
C ALA A 34 21.97 -9.04 32.82
N LEU A 35 21.39 -8.28 33.74
CA LEU A 35 19.93 -8.08 33.86
C LEU A 35 19.65 -6.66 34.39
N ALA A 36 20.07 -5.65 33.62
CA ALA A 36 19.68 -4.26 33.86
C ALA A 36 19.71 -3.51 32.52
N GLY A 37 18.70 -3.77 31.70
CA GLY A 37 18.52 -3.13 30.40
C GLY A 37 17.15 -3.40 29.80
N SER A 38 16.14 -3.64 30.63
CA SER A 38 14.75 -3.64 30.18
C SER A 38 14.39 -2.18 29.93
N VAL A 39 14.42 -1.75 28.67
CA VAL A 39 13.74 -0.51 28.27
C VAL A 39 12.26 -0.76 28.50
N VAL A 40 11.78 -0.38 29.68
CA VAL A 40 10.36 -0.32 30.00
C VAL A 40 9.83 0.86 29.19
N PHE A 41 9.23 0.57 28.04
CA PHE A 41 8.39 1.55 27.36
C PHE A 41 7.31 1.97 28.35
N PRO A 42 7.22 3.25 28.75
CA PRO A 42 6.18 3.68 29.65
C PRO A 42 4.84 3.38 29.00
N TRP A 43 4.05 2.52 29.62
CA TRP A 43 2.67 2.27 29.25
C TRP A 43 1.95 3.62 29.28
N ARG A 44 1.63 4.18 28.12
CA ARG A 44 0.73 5.34 28.06
C ARG A 44 -0.68 4.80 28.28
N GLU A 45 -1.27 5.16 29.43
CA GLU A 45 -2.71 5.10 29.58
C GLU A 45 -3.32 5.97 28.48
N ILE A 46 -3.92 5.31 27.48
CA ILE A 46 -4.84 6.00 26.59
C ILE A 46 -5.98 6.47 27.48
N ALA A 47 -6.08 7.79 27.68
CA ALA A 47 -7.15 8.39 28.45
C ALA A 47 -8.49 7.92 27.88
N THR A 48 -9.15 7.00 28.59
CA THR A 48 -10.51 6.55 28.28
C THR A 48 -11.47 7.61 28.79
N GLY A 49 -11.43 8.82 28.21
CA GLY A 49 -12.54 9.75 28.34
C GLY A 49 -13.73 9.21 27.55
N ASP A 50 -14.95 9.43 28.04
CA ASP A 50 -16.22 9.08 27.38
C ASP A 50 -16.43 9.74 25.99
N GLY A 51 -15.39 10.37 25.42
CA GLY A 51 -15.35 11.08 24.14
C GLY A 51 -14.34 10.55 23.09
N GLY A 52 -13.76 9.36 23.28
CA GLY A 52 -12.67 8.86 22.42
C GLY A 52 -13.08 8.11 21.14
N TRP A 53 -12.12 7.98 20.21
CA TRP A 53 -12.26 7.15 19.01
C TRP A 53 -12.24 5.66 19.34
N ARG A 54 -12.92 4.86 18.54
CA ARG A 54 -12.80 3.41 18.49
C ARG A 54 -12.41 2.95 17.11
N ALA A 55 -11.62 1.89 17.05
CA ALA A 55 -11.24 1.30 15.77
C ALA A 55 -11.18 -0.22 15.83
N ARG A 56 -11.33 -0.81 14.65
CA ARG A 56 -11.10 -2.24 14.42
C ARG A 56 -10.61 -2.46 13.01
N VAL A 57 -9.67 -3.38 12.88
CA VAL A 57 -9.12 -3.81 11.60
C VAL A 57 -9.53 -5.25 11.29
N ALA A 58 -9.60 -5.56 10.00
CA ALA A 58 -9.75 -6.92 9.51
C ALA A 58 -9.03 -7.07 8.16
N THR A 59 -8.46 -8.24 7.93
CA THR A 59 -7.73 -8.57 6.70
C THR A 59 -8.28 -9.87 6.11
N VAL A 60 -8.37 -9.95 4.79
CA VAL A 60 -8.70 -11.17 4.07
C VAL A 60 -7.81 -11.31 2.84
N ASP A 61 -7.32 -12.52 2.60
CA ASP A 61 -6.61 -12.87 1.37
C ASP A 61 -7.60 -12.88 0.19
N ILE A 62 -7.32 -12.08 -0.84
CA ILE A 62 -8.12 -11.97 -2.07
C ILE A 62 -7.42 -12.61 -3.28
N THR A 63 -6.29 -13.27 -3.10
CA THR A 63 -5.53 -13.92 -4.18
C THR A 63 -6.39 -14.94 -4.94
N PRO A 64 -6.42 -14.87 -6.29
CA PRO A 64 -7.06 -15.91 -7.10
C PRO A 64 -6.44 -17.29 -6.86
N ARG A 65 -7.28 -18.32 -6.76
CA ARG A 65 -6.84 -19.73 -6.63
C ARG A 65 -6.50 -20.39 -7.97
N ARG A 66 -6.82 -19.72 -9.08
CA ARG A 66 -6.57 -20.17 -10.46
C ARG A 66 -5.77 -19.11 -11.20
N PRO A 67 -5.02 -19.48 -12.24
CA PRO A 67 -4.44 -18.53 -13.17
C PRO A 67 -5.51 -17.60 -13.73
N LEU A 68 -5.33 -16.29 -13.56
CA LEU A 68 -6.15 -15.26 -14.22
C LEU A 68 -5.24 -14.26 -14.89
N TRP A 69 -5.75 -13.60 -15.93
CA TRP A 69 -5.09 -12.44 -16.52
C TRP A 69 -4.90 -11.35 -15.47
N MET A 70 -3.77 -10.64 -15.58
CA MET A 70 -3.45 -9.54 -14.68
C MET A 70 -3.75 -8.19 -15.31
N ALA A 71 -4.36 -7.32 -14.53
CA ALA A 71 -4.81 -6.01 -14.96
C ALA A 71 -3.65 -5.02 -15.15
N GLY A 72 -3.82 -4.03 -16.04
CA GLY A 72 -2.97 -2.85 -16.17
C GLY A 72 -2.04 -2.83 -17.38
N PHE A 73 -1.30 -3.91 -17.66
CA PHE A 73 -0.42 -3.96 -18.84
C PHE A 73 -1.06 -4.70 -20.01
N ALA A 74 -1.48 -3.96 -21.04
CA ALA A 74 -2.01 -4.52 -22.29
C ALA A 74 -0.99 -5.35 -23.09
N ALA A 75 0.31 -5.16 -22.82
CA ALA A 75 1.39 -5.92 -23.47
C ALA A 75 1.48 -7.38 -23.01
N ARG A 76 0.72 -7.79 -21.98
CA ARG A 76 0.71 -9.18 -21.52
C ARG A 76 -0.04 -10.06 -22.51
N THR A 77 0.47 -11.27 -22.70
CA THR A 77 -0.07 -12.26 -23.65
C THR A 77 -0.49 -13.57 -22.98
N SER A 78 -0.43 -13.64 -21.64
CA SER A 78 -0.77 -14.83 -20.87
C SER A 78 -1.38 -14.50 -19.51
N ALA A 79 -2.07 -15.49 -18.92
CA ALA A 79 -2.53 -15.44 -17.54
C ALA A 79 -1.37 -15.52 -16.54
N SER A 80 -1.64 -15.15 -15.29
CA SER A 80 -0.69 -15.28 -14.18
C SER A 80 -0.16 -16.71 -14.04
N GLN A 81 1.15 -16.83 -13.89
CA GLN A 81 1.91 -18.07 -13.75
C GLN A 81 2.21 -18.41 -12.28
N GLY A 82 1.55 -17.74 -11.34
CA GLY A 82 1.65 -18.06 -9.93
C GLY A 82 1.42 -16.86 -9.01
N VAL A 83 1.76 -17.06 -7.75
CA VAL A 83 1.69 -16.03 -6.71
C VAL A 83 3.11 -15.84 -6.21
N GLU A 84 3.63 -14.62 -6.32
CA GLU A 84 4.90 -14.26 -5.68
C GLU A 84 4.65 -13.74 -4.28
N ARG A 85 3.63 -12.89 -4.12
CA ARG A 85 3.11 -12.46 -2.82
C ARG A 85 1.58 -12.46 -2.82
N PRO A 86 0.93 -12.91 -1.72
CA PRO A 86 -0.52 -12.85 -1.61
C PRO A 86 -1.05 -11.41 -1.70
N LEU A 87 -2.25 -11.29 -2.28
CA LEU A 87 -3.00 -10.05 -2.40
C LEU A 87 -4.03 -9.97 -1.26
N HIS A 88 -4.21 -8.80 -0.66
CA HIS A 88 -5.11 -8.62 0.47
C HIS A 88 -6.18 -7.56 0.20
N ALA A 89 -7.35 -7.76 0.82
CA ALA A 89 -8.25 -6.67 1.15
C ALA A 89 -8.19 -6.45 2.66
N LYS A 90 -7.99 -5.20 3.06
CA LYS A 90 -7.88 -4.79 4.46
C LYS A 90 -8.93 -3.73 4.74
N ALA A 91 -9.65 -3.86 5.85
CA ALA A 91 -10.67 -2.92 6.26
C ALA A 91 -10.33 -2.33 7.62
N LEU A 92 -10.40 -1.01 7.73
CA LEU A 92 -10.33 -0.24 8.97
C LEU A 92 -11.69 0.42 9.20
N ALA A 93 -12.36 0.06 10.28
CA ALA A 93 -13.53 0.79 10.78
C ALA A 93 -13.07 1.79 11.83
N LEU A 94 -13.49 3.04 11.70
CA LEU A 94 -13.34 4.10 12.69
C LEU A 94 -14.72 4.50 13.18
N GLU A 95 -14.89 4.65 14.49
CA GLU A 95 -16.10 5.11 15.13
C GLU A 95 -15.76 6.24 16.11
N ASP A 96 -16.47 7.35 16.02
CA ASP A 96 -16.31 8.46 16.98
C ASP A 96 -17.19 8.27 18.23
N ALA A 97 -17.01 9.13 19.22
CA ALA A 97 -17.78 9.07 20.46
C ALA A 97 -19.31 9.23 20.30
N ARG A 98 -19.78 9.72 19.14
CA ARG A 98 -21.21 9.84 18.84
C ARG A 98 -21.74 8.60 18.11
N GLY A 99 -20.94 7.54 17.97
CA GLY A 99 -21.29 6.31 17.26
C GLY A 99 -21.32 6.48 15.74
N ARG A 100 -20.80 7.58 15.19
CA ARG A 100 -20.67 7.71 13.73
C ARG A 100 -19.48 6.90 13.29
N ARG A 101 -19.66 6.17 12.19
CA ARG A 101 -18.67 5.25 11.66
C ARG A 101 -18.34 5.48 10.21
N VAL A 102 -17.08 5.24 9.85
CA VAL A 102 -16.60 5.10 8.47
C VAL A 102 -15.77 3.82 8.35
N VAL A 103 -15.74 3.24 7.17
CA VAL A 103 -14.91 2.08 6.83
C VAL A 103 -14.06 2.43 5.62
N LEU A 104 -12.75 2.37 5.78
CA LEU A 104 -11.79 2.36 4.67
C LEU A 104 -11.48 0.91 4.32
N VAL A 105 -11.60 0.54 3.06
CA VAL A 105 -11.13 -0.72 2.51
C VAL A 105 -10.03 -0.45 1.49
N THR A 106 -8.86 -1.04 1.69
CA THR A 106 -7.75 -1.03 0.73
C THR A 106 -7.61 -2.40 0.08
N LEU A 107 -7.42 -2.45 -1.24
CA LEU A 107 -7.31 -3.68 -2.00
C LEU A 107 -6.05 -3.70 -2.86
N ASP A 108 -5.34 -4.84 -2.86
CA ASP A 108 -4.21 -5.08 -3.76
C ASP A 108 -4.69 -5.42 -5.18
N LEU A 109 -5.26 -4.43 -5.87
CA LEU A 109 -5.82 -4.52 -7.22
C LEU A 109 -5.44 -3.29 -8.05
N LEU A 110 -5.65 -3.37 -9.37
CA LEU A 110 -5.53 -2.20 -10.26
C LEU A 110 -6.58 -1.14 -9.93
N GLY A 111 -7.82 -1.55 -9.68
CA GLY A 111 -8.93 -0.64 -9.46
C GLY A 111 -10.21 -1.40 -9.16
N LEU A 112 -11.31 -0.65 -9.05
CA LEU A 112 -12.67 -1.20 -9.01
C LEU A 112 -13.47 -0.57 -10.15
N THR A 113 -14.27 -1.36 -10.85
CA THR A 113 -15.27 -0.81 -11.77
C THR A 113 -16.39 -0.16 -10.96
N THR A 114 -17.12 0.79 -11.56
CA THR A 114 -18.30 1.40 -10.94
C THR A 114 -19.32 0.33 -10.50
N GLY A 115 -19.52 -0.70 -11.34
CA GLY A 115 -20.43 -1.81 -11.04
C GLY A 115 -20.01 -2.61 -9.82
N VAL A 116 -18.74 -3.03 -9.73
CA VAL A 116 -18.21 -3.75 -8.56
C VAL A 116 -18.31 -2.90 -7.30
N GLY A 117 -17.89 -1.63 -7.36
CA GLY A 117 -17.95 -0.72 -6.22
C GLY A 117 -19.38 -0.50 -5.72
N ALA A 118 -20.34 -0.33 -6.61
CA ALA A 118 -21.76 -0.19 -6.27
C ALA A 118 -22.32 -1.46 -5.61
N ARG A 119 -22.06 -2.64 -6.17
CA ARG A 119 -22.53 -3.92 -5.60
C ARG A 119 -21.97 -4.15 -4.20
N ILE A 120 -20.67 -3.89 -3.96
CA ILE A 120 -20.07 -3.98 -2.63
C ILE A 120 -20.74 -3.01 -1.65
N ALA A 121 -20.96 -1.77 -2.06
CA ALA A 121 -21.60 -0.76 -1.20
C ALA A 121 -23.05 -1.13 -0.86
N ASP A 122 -23.83 -1.63 -1.82
CA ASP A 122 -25.20 -2.09 -1.60
C ASP A 122 -25.27 -3.30 -0.67
N GLU A 123 -24.37 -4.26 -0.84
CA GLU A 123 -24.24 -5.41 0.05
C GLU A 123 -23.85 -4.98 1.48
N ALA A 124 -22.88 -4.07 1.63
CA ALA A 124 -22.47 -3.55 2.92
C ALA A 124 -23.61 -2.78 3.61
N ARG A 125 -24.37 -1.98 2.85
CA ARG A 125 -25.57 -1.29 3.32
C ARG A 125 -26.62 -2.28 3.80
N ARG A 126 -26.94 -3.31 2.99
CA ARG A 126 -27.98 -4.29 3.32
C ARG A 126 -27.60 -5.14 4.54
N ARG A 127 -26.36 -5.65 4.60
CA ARG A 127 -25.92 -6.59 5.65
C ARG A 127 -25.51 -5.91 6.94
N TYR A 128 -24.95 -4.70 6.87
CA TYR A 128 -24.32 -4.04 8.03
C TYR A 128 -24.83 -2.64 8.31
N ARG A 129 -25.80 -2.13 7.54
CA ARG A 129 -26.32 -0.75 7.65
C ARG A 129 -25.23 0.30 7.50
N LEU A 130 -24.23 0.04 6.65
CA LEU A 130 -23.18 0.99 6.31
C LEU A 130 -23.63 1.82 5.12
N ALA A 131 -23.91 3.11 5.32
CA ALA A 131 -24.34 3.99 4.25
C ALA A 131 -23.20 4.24 3.25
N ARG A 132 -23.53 4.65 2.02
CA ARG A 132 -22.55 4.78 0.93
C ARG A 132 -21.46 5.79 1.27
N GLU A 133 -21.82 6.90 1.91
CA GLU A 133 -20.92 7.94 2.41
C GLU A 133 -19.97 7.45 3.50
N GLN A 134 -20.33 6.38 4.20
CA GLN A 134 -19.51 5.80 5.26
C GLN A 134 -18.47 4.79 4.73
N LEU A 135 -18.45 4.50 3.42
CA LEU A 135 -17.56 3.50 2.82
C LEU A 135 -16.62 4.14 1.81
N LEU A 136 -15.32 4.00 2.06
CA LEU A 136 -14.27 4.33 1.11
C LEU A 136 -13.61 3.03 0.61
N LEU A 137 -13.64 2.81 -0.70
CA LEU A 137 -12.94 1.70 -1.35
C LEU A 137 -11.73 2.27 -2.10
N ASN A 138 -10.54 1.75 -1.83
CA ASN A 138 -9.30 2.16 -2.46
C ASN A 138 -8.57 0.94 -3.02
N ALA A 139 -8.06 1.04 -4.24
CA ALA A 139 -7.15 0.04 -4.79
C ALA A 139 -5.73 0.61 -4.79
N SER A 140 -4.73 -0.22 -4.49
CA SER A 140 -3.32 0.20 -4.51
C SER A 140 -2.84 0.57 -5.92
N HIS A 141 -3.60 0.21 -6.95
CA HIS A 141 -3.24 0.36 -8.35
C HIS A 141 -2.06 -0.53 -8.76
N THR A 142 -1.92 -1.71 -8.13
CA THR A 142 -0.95 -2.71 -8.57
C THR A 142 -1.31 -3.24 -9.95
N HIS A 143 -0.35 -3.25 -10.86
CA HIS A 143 -0.46 -3.91 -12.16
C HIS A 143 -0.20 -5.42 -12.08
N CYS A 144 0.00 -5.98 -10.87
CA CYS A 144 0.21 -7.41 -10.65
C CYS A 144 -0.96 -8.05 -9.89
N GLY A 145 -2.15 -7.45 -9.96
CA GLY A 145 -3.42 -8.03 -9.52
C GLY A 145 -4.24 -8.59 -10.70
N PRO A 146 -5.28 -9.41 -10.44
CA PRO A 146 -6.14 -9.97 -11.48
C PRO A 146 -6.98 -8.89 -12.18
N VAL A 147 -7.37 -9.16 -13.43
CA VAL A 147 -8.50 -8.51 -14.09
C VAL A 147 -9.77 -8.85 -13.31
N ILE A 148 -10.63 -7.86 -13.09
CA ILE A 148 -11.94 -8.02 -12.47
C ILE A 148 -13.02 -7.44 -13.37
N ASP A 149 -14.21 -8.02 -13.32
CA ASP A 149 -15.39 -7.53 -14.03
C ASP A 149 -15.07 -7.24 -15.51
N GLU A 150 -15.43 -6.07 -16.04
CA GLU A 150 -15.10 -5.62 -17.39
C GLU A 150 -13.95 -4.59 -17.40
N MET A 151 -13.10 -4.60 -16.36
CA MET A 151 -12.01 -3.65 -16.22
C MET A 151 -11.06 -3.70 -17.42
N LEU A 152 -10.94 -2.57 -18.11
CA LEU A 152 -10.13 -2.43 -19.32
C LEU A 152 -10.44 -3.51 -20.37
N ALA A 153 -11.70 -3.94 -20.51
CA ALA A 153 -12.08 -5.02 -21.43
C ALA A 153 -11.60 -4.80 -22.88
N VAL A 154 -11.57 -3.55 -23.35
CA VAL A 154 -11.06 -3.19 -24.69
C VAL A 154 -9.55 -3.39 -24.87
N ALA A 155 -8.79 -3.51 -23.78
CA ALA A 155 -7.34 -3.69 -23.79
C ALA A 155 -6.93 -5.18 -23.73
N TYR A 156 -7.90 -6.10 -23.65
CA TYR A 156 -7.64 -7.53 -23.54
C TYR A 156 -8.42 -8.33 -24.58
N ASP A 157 -7.72 -9.20 -25.29
CA ASP A 157 -8.31 -10.19 -26.19
C ASP A 157 -8.54 -11.51 -25.44
N LEU A 158 -9.50 -11.51 -24.50
CA LEU A 158 -9.85 -12.72 -23.74
C LEU A 158 -11.00 -13.48 -24.40
N SER A 159 -10.87 -14.80 -24.46
CA SER A 159 -11.96 -15.70 -24.82
C SER A 159 -13.12 -15.63 -23.82
N ASP A 160 -14.32 -16.04 -24.25
CA ASP A 160 -15.49 -16.13 -23.38
C ASP A 160 -15.28 -16.99 -22.13
N ALA A 161 -14.47 -18.05 -22.24
CA ALA A 161 -14.11 -18.88 -21.10
C ALA A 161 -13.29 -18.10 -20.06
N GLN A 162 -12.28 -17.36 -20.51
CA GLN A 162 -11.46 -16.52 -19.63
C GLN A 162 -12.29 -15.39 -19.00
N TRP A 163 -13.20 -14.77 -19.74
CA TRP A 163 -14.12 -13.78 -19.17
C TRP A 163 -15.08 -14.38 -18.15
N ARG A 164 -15.51 -15.64 -18.31
CA ARG A 164 -16.29 -16.34 -17.28
C ARG A 164 -15.47 -16.55 -16.00
N ASP A 165 -14.21 -16.95 -16.12
CA ASP A 165 -13.31 -17.12 -14.96
C ASP A 165 -13.08 -15.79 -14.21
N VAL A 166 -12.86 -14.69 -14.95
CA VAL A 166 -12.76 -13.34 -14.39
C VAL A 166 -14.03 -12.95 -13.61
N ARG A 167 -15.20 -13.18 -14.21
CA ARG A 167 -16.49 -12.86 -13.56
C ARG A 167 -16.77 -13.74 -12.34
N GLU A 168 -16.41 -15.02 -12.38
CA GLU A 168 -16.51 -15.92 -11.22
C GLU A 168 -15.63 -15.42 -10.07
N TYR A 169 -14.37 -15.11 -10.35
CA TYR A 169 -13.46 -14.54 -9.35
C TYR A 169 -13.97 -13.20 -8.80
N THR A 170 -14.52 -12.34 -9.65
CA THR A 170 -15.09 -11.04 -9.24
C THR A 170 -16.19 -11.22 -8.20
N ARG A 171 -17.09 -12.21 -8.36
CA ARG A 171 -18.13 -12.51 -7.36
C ARG A 171 -17.53 -12.97 -6.03
N VAL A 172 -16.48 -13.80 -6.07
CA VAL A 172 -15.78 -14.25 -4.86
C VAL A 172 -15.08 -13.07 -4.16
N LEU A 173 -14.45 -12.18 -4.93
CA LEU A 173 -13.82 -10.97 -4.44
C LEU A 173 -14.86 -10.07 -3.73
N GLU A 174 -15.99 -9.78 -4.37
CA GLU A 174 -17.07 -8.97 -3.79
C GLU A 174 -17.53 -9.53 -2.44
N GLU A 175 -17.79 -10.84 -2.35
CA GLU A 175 -18.21 -11.47 -1.09
C GLU A 175 -17.12 -11.40 -0.02
N LYS A 176 -15.84 -11.60 -0.37
CA LYS A 176 -14.71 -11.44 0.56
C LYS A 176 -14.62 -10.01 1.09
N VAL A 177 -14.77 -9.02 0.21
CA VAL A 177 -14.73 -7.59 0.59
C VAL A 177 -15.89 -7.24 1.52
N VAL A 178 -17.11 -7.69 1.20
CA VAL A 178 -18.27 -7.49 2.07
C VAL A 178 -18.05 -8.13 3.45
N ARG A 179 -17.51 -9.34 3.50
CA ARG A 179 -17.21 -10.01 4.78
C ARG A 179 -16.14 -9.30 5.60
N VAL A 180 -15.07 -8.80 4.98
CA VAL A 180 -14.01 -8.08 5.72
C VAL A 180 -14.52 -6.73 6.25
N ILE A 181 -15.42 -6.05 5.52
CA ILE A 181 -16.17 -4.89 6.05
C ILE A 181 -16.97 -5.28 7.30
N GLY A 182 -17.74 -6.36 7.23
CA GLY A 182 -18.51 -6.85 8.38
C GLY A 182 -17.64 -7.25 9.56
N ALA A 183 -16.45 -7.80 9.31
CA ALA A 183 -15.48 -8.09 10.34
C ALA A 183 -14.95 -6.79 10.98
N ALA A 184 -14.54 -5.80 10.20
CA ALA A 184 -14.09 -4.51 10.74
C ALA A 184 -15.20 -3.80 11.54
N LEU A 185 -16.48 -3.96 11.17
CA LEU A 185 -17.61 -3.33 11.86
C LEU A 185 -18.02 -3.98 13.19
N LYS A 186 -17.39 -5.07 13.64
CA LYS A 186 -17.62 -5.57 15.02
C LYS A 186 -17.06 -4.58 16.04
N ARG A 187 -17.42 -4.78 17.32
CA ARG A 187 -16.97 -3.90 18.42
C ARG A 187 -15.45 -3.69 18.40
N GLY A 188 -15.04 -2.44 18.20
CA GLY A 188 -13.65 -2.00 18.22
C GLY A 188 -13.12 -1.66 19.60
N GLU A 189 -11.81 -1.47 19.69
CA GLU A 189 -11.13 -1.01 20.90
C GLU A 189 -10.96 0.52 20.90
N PRO A 190 -10.85 1.16 22.08
CA PRO A 190 -10.48 2.57 22.16
C PRO A 190 -9.11 2.84 21.55
N VAL A 191 -8.98 3.91 20.76
CA VAL A 191 -7.75 4.31 20.08
C VAL A 191 -7.54 5.82 20.12
N GLU A 192 -6.30 6.25 19.88
CA GLU A 192 -5.97 7.62 19.50
C GLU A 192 -5.68 7.68 17.99
N LEU A 193 -6.19 8.69 17.30
CA LEU A 193 -5.89 8.92 15.89
C LEU A 193 -4.84 10.02 15.78
N ARG A 194 -3.81 9.82 14.96
CA ARG A 194 -2.76 10.82 14.73
C ARG A 194 -2.43 10.99 13.24
N ALA A 195 -2.28 12.24 12.79
CA ALA A 195 -1.83 12.59 11.46
C ALA A 195 -0.31 12.87 11.48
N ALA A 196 0.44 12.18 10.63
CA ALA A 196 1.87 12.41 10.44
C ALA A 196 2.19 12.49 8.95
N GLU A 197 3.38 12.96 8.62
CA GLU A 197 3.86 13.03 7.24
C GLU A 197 5.31 12.57 7.18
N GLY A 198 5.57 11.57 6.34
CA GLY A 198 6.89 11.10 5.98
C GLY A 198 7.29 11.55 4.58
N ARG A 199 8.42 11.04 4.08
CA ARG A 199 8.91 11.36 2.74
C ARG A 199 9.58 10.17 2.08
N ALA A 200 9.19 9.89 0.82
CA ALA A 200 9.85 8.88 -0.02
C ALA A 200 10.12 9.45 -1.42
N THR A 201 11.27 9.11 -2.02
CA THR A 201 11.80 9.79 -3.22
C THR A 201 11.99 8.90 -4.43
N PHE A 202 11.41 7.71 -4.45
CA PHE A 202 11.56 6.80 -5.60
C PHE A 202 10.57 7.05 -6.74
N ALA A 203 9.52 7.84 -6.51
CA ALA A 203 8.66 8.31 -7.58
C ALA A 203 9.40 9.29 -8.51
N ALA A 204 9.20 9.15 -9.81
CA ALA A 204 9.67 10.08 -10.83
C ALA A 204 8.56 10.34 -11.84
N ASN A 205 8.48 11.58 -12.36
CA ASN A 205 7.51 11.91 -13.38
C ASN A 205 7.83 11.14 -14.67
N ARG A 206 6.86 10.40 -15.21
CA ARG A 206 7.01 9.57 -16.41
C ARG A 206 6.72 10.32 -17.72
N ARG A 207 6.30 11.59 -17.64
CA ARG A 207 5.95 12.45 -18.77
C ARG A 207 7.07 13.41 -19.17
N VAL A 208 8.34 13.05 -18.88
CA VAL A 208 9.52 13.90 -19.13
C VAL A 208 9.66 14.42 -20.56
N GLN A 209 9.12 13.71 -21.57
CA GLN A 209 9.11 14.20 -22.96
C GLN A 209 8.27 15.47 -23.13
N PHE A 210 7.19 15.62 -22.36
CA PHE A 210 6.27 16.75 -22.42
C PHE A 210 6.53 17.74 -21.29
N THR A 211 6.97 17.23 -20.14
CA THR A 211 7.22 18.01 -18.93
C THR A 211 8.54 17.55 -18.29
N PRO A 212 9.70 18.01 -18.79
CA PRO A 212 11.03 17.58 -18.29
C PRO A 212 11.23 17.82 -16.79
N LEU A 213 10.57 18.83 -16.23
CA LEU A 213 10.54 19.15 -14.79
C LEU A 213 9.15 18.91 -14.18
N GLY A 214 8.45 17.88 -14.68
CA GLY A 214 7.10 17.55 -14.23
C GLY A 214 7.04 17.32 -12.72
N PRO A 215 5.96 17.75 -12.05
CA PRO A 215 5.86 17.64 -10.61
C PRO A 215 5.88 16.17 -10.16
N VAL A 216 6.42 15.95 -8.96
CA VAL A 216 6.36 14.67 -8.27
C VAL A 216 6.02 14.94 -6.81
N GLU A 217 5.01 14.26 -6.29
CA GLU A 217 4.65 14.34 -4.88
C GLU A 217 5.42 13.27 -4.09
N HIS A 218 6.28 13.73 -3.18
CA HIS A 218 7.16 12.88 -2.37
C HIS A 218 6.67 12.71 -0.92
N ARG A 219 5.64 13.44 -0.52
CA ARG A 219 5.04 13.32 0.82
C ARG A 219 4.34 11.99 0.98
N VAL A 220 4.51 11.40 2.16
CA VAL A 220 3.87 10.16 2.59
C VAL A 220 2.92 10.52 3.72
N PRO A 221 1.66 10.88 3.44
CA PRO A 221 0.70 11.13 4.51
C PRO A 221 0.43 9.83 5.27
N VAL A 222 0.40 9.92 6.60
CA VAL A 222 0.19 8.78 7.51
C VAL A 222 -0.94 9.12 8.49
N LEU A 223 -1.93 8.24 8.57
CA LEU A 223 -2.88 8.18 9.68
C LEU A 223 -2.49 6.99 10.56
N ARG A 224 -2.00 7.31 11.76
CA ARG A 224 -1.70 6.32 12.79
C ARG A 224 -2.94 6.10 13.65
N VAL A 225 -3.30 4.84 13.85
CA VAL A 225 -4.40 4.43 14.74
C VAL A 225 -3.76 3.74 15.93
N GLU A 226 -3.49 4.51 16.98
CA GLU A 226 -2.74 4.08 18.15
C GLU A 226 -3.67 3.33 19.13
N GLY A 227 -3.42 2.04 19.31
CA GLY A 227 -4.08 1.19 20.29
C GLY A 227 -3.28 1.08 21.58
N ARG A 228 -3.77 0.27 22.53
CA ARG A 228 -3.18 0.15 23.88
C ARG A 228 -1.74 -0.35 23.92
N ARG A 229 -1.32 -1.10 22.89
CA ARG A 229 -0.03 -1.81 22.84
C ARG A 229 0.87 -1.35 21.68
N GLY A 230 0.56 -0.18 21.11
CA GLY A 230 1.15 0.32 19.87
C GLY A 230 0.10 0.47 18.76
N PRO A 231 0.51 0.74 17.52
CA PRO A 231 -0.42 0.99 16.42
C PRO A 231 -1.29 -0.24 16.15
N LEU A 232 -2.61 -0.05 16.18
CA LEU A 232 -3.59 -1.02 15.69
C LEU A 232 -3.64 -1.00 14.16
N ALA A 233 -3.49 0.18 13.56
CA ALA A 233 -3.44 0.36 12.12
C ALA A 233 -2.50 1.50 11.72
N LEU A 234 -1.89 1.33 10.54
CA LEU A 234 -1.09 2.35 9.87
C LEU A 234 -1.68 2.54 8.47
N VAL A 235 -2.41 3.64 8.26
CA VAL A 235 -2.88 4.01 6.92
C VAL A 235 -1.89 4.98 6.33
N PHE A 236 -1.35 4.71 5.15
CA PHE A 236 -0.33 5.55 4.54
C PHE A 236 -0.56 5.70 3.04
N GLY A 237 -0.19 6.85 2.49
CA GLY A 237 -0.36 7.14 1.08
C GLY A 237 0.94 7.42 0.35
N TYR A 238 0.94 7.17 -0.97
CA TYR A 238 2.02 7.60 -1.85
C TYR A 238 1.49 7.86 -3.27
N ALA A 239 1.91 8.97 -3.88
CA ALA A 239 1.47 9.41 -5.20
C ALA A 239 2.38 8.83 -6.29
N CYS A 240 2.28 7.52 -6.52
CA CYS A 240 3.06 6.82 -7.53
C CYS A 240 2.30 5.58 -8.04
N HIS A 241 2.51 5.18 -9.30
CA HIS A 241 1.96 3.93 -9.82
C HIS A 241 2.67 2.71 -9.21
N ASN A 242 1.91 1.74 -8.71
CA ASN A 242 2.42 0.42 -8.30
C ASN A 242 2.80 -0.44 -9.54
N THR A 243 3.90 -0.04 -10.18
CA THR A 243 4.40 -0.58 -11.46
C THR A 243 5.91 -0.81 -11.46
N THR A 244 6.52 -1.02 -10.29
CA THR A 244 7.94 -1.40 -10.20
C THR A 244 8.19 -2.68 -11.00
N LEU A 245 7.28 -3.64 -10.88
CA LEU A 245 7.26 -4.85 -11.68
C LEU A 245 6.56 -4.55 -13.02
N ARG A 246 7.18 -4.96 -14.13
CA ARG A 246 6.76 -4.62 -15.50
C ARG A 246 5.89 -5.72 -16.11
N ALA A 247 5.55 -5.56 -17.39
CA ALA A 247 4.62 -6.46 -18.10
C ALA A 247 5.14 -7.90 -18.20
N ASP A 248 6.45 -8.10 -18.22
CA ASP A 248 7.15 -9.39 -18.22
C ASP A 248 7.03 -10.14 -16.87
N PHE A 249 6.75 -9.43 -15.77
CA PHE A 249 6.43 -10.06 -14.50
C PHE A 249 4.99 -10.60 -14.51
N VAL A 250 4.88 -11.93 -14.57
CA VAL A 250 3.63 -12.67 -14.77
C VAL A 250 3.17 -13.45 -13.53
N ARG A 251 3.38 -12.92 -12.32
CA ARG A 251 2.94 -13.54 -11.05
C ARG A 251 2.17 -12.52 -10.22
N PHE A 252 1.24 -12.96 -9.38
CA PHE A 252 0.50 -12.04 -8.51
C PHE A 252 1.40 -11.41 -7.44
N HIS A 253 1.29 -10.10 -7.26
CA HIS A 253 2.10 -9.31 -6.31
C HIS A 253 1.46 -7.93 -6.03
N GLY A 254 1.56 -7.42 -4.80
CA GLY A 254 1.05 -6.09 -4.43
C GLY A 254 1.93 -4.89 -4.82
N ASP A 255 2.91 -5.10 -5.72
CA ASP A 255 4.05 -4.19 -5.99
C ASP A 255 4.68 -3.59 -4.69
N TYR A 256 5.25 -2.38 -4.73
CA TYR A 256 5.93 -1.78 -3.58
C TYR A 256 4.96 -1.49 -2.42
N ALA A 257 3.68 -1.22 -2.70
CA ALA A 257 2.68 -0.98 -1.66
C ALA A 257 2.47 -2.24 -0.81
N GLY A 258 2.28 -3.39 -1.46
CA GLY A 258 2.12 -4.67 -0.76
C GLY A 258 3.38 -5.06 0.03
N VAL A 259 4.57 -4.73 -0.47
CA VAL A 259 5.82 -4.90 0.29
C VAL A 259 5.83 -3.97 1.50
N ALA A 260 5.59 -2.67 1.32
CA ALA A 260 5.57 -1.71 2.42
C ALA A 260 4.59 -2.09 3.52
N GLN A 261 3.40 -2.59 3.14
CA GLN A 261 2.42 -3.10 4.09
C GLN A 261 2.97 -4.29 4.90
N ALA A 262 3.59 -5.27 4.23
CA ALA A 262 4.17 -6.44 4.90
C ALA A 262 5.35 -6.06 5.82
N GLU A 263 6.22 -5.15 5.37
CA GLU A 263 7.34 -4.63 6.17
C GLU A 263 6.85 -3.92 7.43
N LEU A 264 5.85 -3.04 7.32
CA LEU A 264 5.25 -2.35 8.46
C LEU A 264 4.58 -3.32 9.45
N GLU A 265 3.87 -4.34 8.95
CA GLU A 265 3.23 -5.36 9.79
C GLU A 265 4.26 -6.25 10.51
N GLN A 266 5.42 -6.45 9.90
CA GLN A 266 6.54 -7.14 10.54
C GLN A 266 7.20 -6.28 11.63
N ARG A 267 7.43 -4.99 11.36
CA ARG A 267 8.06 -4.04 12.29
C ARG A 267 7.15 -3.66 13.47
N HIS A 268 5.84 -3.68 13.26
CA HIS A 268 4.83 -3.36 14.27
C HIS A 268 3.88 -4.54 14.49
N PRO A 269 4.31 -5.60 15.22
CA PRO A 269 3.48 -6.77 15.45
C PRO A 269 2.12 -6.42 16.05
N GLY A 270 1.05 -6.82 15.35
CA GLY A 270 -0.34 -6.54 15.73
C GLY A 270 -0.98 -5.35 15.01
N ALA A 271 -0.18 -4.52 14.32
CA ALA A 271 -0.70 -3.49 13.42
C ALA A 271 -1.24 -4.12 12.13
N THR A 272 -2.22 -3.46 11.51
CA THR A 272 -2.58 -3.69 10.10
C THR A 272 -2.18 -2.48 9.26
N ALA A 273 -1.40 -2.68 8.21
CA ALA A 273 -0.91 -1.62 7.34
C ALA A 273 -1.78 -1.53 6.07
N LEU A 274 -2.33 -0.34 5.79
CA LEU A 274 -3.27 -0.06 4.70
C LEU A 274 -2.70 1.03 3.77
N PHE A 275 -2.49 0.69 2.50
CA PHE A 275 -2.01 1.64 1.51
C PHE A 275 -3.16 2.36 0.80
N VAL A 276 -3.05 3.69 0.67
CA VAL A 276 -3.99 4.54 -0.08
C VAL A 276 -3.26 5.21 -1.25
N ALA A 277 -3.64 4.87 -2.47
CA ALA A 277 -3.06 5.52 -3.65
C ALA A 277 -3.32 7.04 -3.65
N GLY A 278 -2.24 7.83 -3.81
CA GLY A 278 -2.31 9.28 -4.01
C GLY A 278 -2.49 9.67 -5.48
N CYS A 279 -2.43 10.98 -5.76
CA CYS A 279 -2.53 11.53 -7.13
C CYS A 279 -1.23 11.31 -7.95
N GLY A 280 -0.89 10.06 -8.24
CA GLY A 280 0.38 9.66 -8.88
C GLY A 280 0.25 9.22 -10.35
N ALA A 281 -0.74 9.73 -11.09
CA ALA A 281 -1.07 9.20 -12.41
C ALA A 281 0.06 9.37 -13.45
N ASP A 282 0.90 10.38 -13.27
CA ASP A 282 2.05 10.74 -14.07
C ASP A 282 3.37 10.36 -13.39
N ALA A 283 3.34 9.64 -12.27
CA ALA A 283 4.52 9.17 -11.56
C ALA A 283 4.66 7.64 -11.61
N ASN A 284 5.85 7.16 -11.94
CA ASN A 284 6.25 5.76 -11.81
C ASN A 284 7.43 5.67 -10.82
N PRO A 285 7.71 4.49 -10.24
CA PRO A 285 8.99 4.24 -9.58
C PRO A 285 10.11 4.39 -10.61
N ASP A 286 11.30 4.83 -10.18
CA ASP A 286 12.48 4.90 -11.04
C ASP A 286 13.76 4.54 -10.28
N PRO A 287 14.58 3.56 -10.75
CA PRO A 287 14.34 2.63 -11.86
C PRO A 287 13.21 1.59 -11.61
N ARG A 288 12.97 0.68 -12.57
CA ARG A 288 11.94 -0.38 -12.47
C ARG A 288 12.42 -1.70 -13.07
N GLY A 289 11.78 -2.80 -12.66
CA GLY A 289 11.82 -4.08 -13.39
C GLY A 289 12.27 -5.30 -12.59
N THR A 290 12.65 -5.17 -11.32
CA THR A 290 13.18 -6.31 -10.55
C THR A 290 12.51 -6.46 -9.19
N LEU A 291 12.53 -7.69 -8.66
CA LEU A 291 12.09 -7.99 -7.29
C LEU A 291 12.92 -7.24 -6.24
N ASP A 292 14.22 -7.06 -6.50
CA ASP A 292 15.09 -6.25 -5.64
C ASP A 292 14.61 -4.80 -5.54
N LEU A 293 14.24 -4.18 -6.66
CA LEU A 293 13.77 -2.80 -6.68
C LEU A 293 12.44 -2.65 -5.93
N VAL A 294 11.48 -3.56 -6.18
CA VAL A 294 10.18 -3.48 -5.48
C VAL A 294 10.33 -3.70 -3.99
N ASN A 295 11.24 -4.58 -3.56
CA ASN A 295 11.55 -4.75 -2.14
C ASN A 295 12.18 -3.50 -1.54
N ARG A 296 13.15 -2.86 -2.22
CA ARG A 296 13.77 -1.61 -1.77
C ARG A 296 12.78 -0.46 -1.67
N TYR A 297 11.87 -0.30 -2.62
CA TYR A 297 10.85 0.76 -2.57
C TYR A 297 9.80 0.50 -1.50
N GLY A 298 9.42 -0.75 -1.29
CA GLY A 298 8.56 -1.11 -0.17
C GLY A 298 9.19 -0.79 1.18
N ALA A 299 10.47 -1.16 1.37
CA ALA A 299 11.23 -0.82 2.56
C ALA A 299 11.37 0.70 2.76
N ALA A 300 11.74 1.44 1.71
CA ALA A 300 11.85 2.90 1.77
C ALA A 300 10.52 3.60 2.10
N LEU A 301 9.40 3.06 1.63
CA LEU A 301 8.07 3.57 1.98
C LEU A 301 7.68 3.23 3.42
N ALA A 302 8.07 2.04 3.92
CA ALA A 302 7.90 1.69 5.32
C ALA A 302 8.76 2.57 6.24
N ASP A 303 10.02 2.83 5.86
CA ASP A 303 10.92 3.76 6.55
C ASP A 303 10.30 5.16 6.64
N ALA A 304 9.75 5.67 5.53
CA ALA A 304 9.06 6.96 5.53
C ALA A 304 7.87 7.01 6.50
N VAL A 305 7.12 5.92 6.66
CA VAL A 305 6.01 5.83 7.61
C VAL A 305 6.49 5.80 9.06
N ASP A 306 7.60 5.09 9.33
CA ASP A 306 8.21 5.03 10.66
C ASP A 306 8.83 6.37 11.06
N GLU A 307 9.54 7.02 10.13
CA GLU A 307 10.22 8.30 10.31
C GLU A 307 9.26 9.50 10.40
N ALA A 308 8.01 9.37 9.92
CA ALA A 308 6.97 10.38 10.08
C ALA A 308 6.70 10.75 11.56
N GLY A 309 7.12 9.88 12.49
CA GLY A 309 7.03 10.12 13.92
C GLY A 309 5.61 10.02 14.47
N ALA A 310 5.37 10.63 15.63
CA ALA A 310 4.10 10.51 16.34
C ALA A 310 2.95 11.28 15.65
N GLY A 311 3.25 12.42 15.01
CA GLY A 311 2.22 13.26 14.40
C GLY A 311 1.29 13.98 15.39
N GLU A 312 0.34 14.71 14.84
CA GLU A 312 -0.65 15.53 15.55
C GLU A 312 -1.92 14.72 15.85
N ALA A 313 -2.51 14.91 17.04
CA ALA A 313 -3.74 14.21 17.42
C ALA A 313 -4.93 14.69 16.59
N ILE A 314 -5.78 13.74 16.15
CA ILE A 314 -7.01 14.01 15.41
C ILE A 314 -8.20 13.87 16.34
N GLU A 315 -8.96 14.96 16.45
CA GLU A 315 -10.19 15.01 17.24
C GLU A 315 -11.45 14.90 16.35
N GLY A 316 -12.57 14.54 16.97
CA GLY A 316 -13.87 14.53 16.29
C GLY A 316 -14.44 15.94 16.09
N PRO A 317 -15.64 16.07 15.48
CA PRO A 317 -16.55 15.02 15.07
C PRO A 317 -16.23 14.35 13.72
N LEU A 318 -16.50 13.05 13.58
CA LEU A 318 -16.47 12.38 12.28
C LEU A 318 -17.59 12.91 11.36
N ARG A 319 -17.25 13.21 10.11
CA ARG A 319 -18.20 13.58 9.06
C ARG A 319 -17.87 12.81 7.80
N ALA A 320 -18.89 12.41 7.06
CA ALA A 320 -18.75 11.70 5.80
C ALA A 320 -19.82 12.18 4.83
N ALA A 321 -19.46 12.29 3.55
CA ALA A 321 -20.36 12.73 2.50
C ALA A 321 -20.04 11.98 1.21
N TYR A 322 -21.07 11.72 0.41
CA TYR A 322 -20.94 11.10 -0.89
C TYR A 322 -21.94 11.72 -1.87
N ARG A 323 -21.49 11.93 -3.11
CA ARG A 323 -22.33 12.38 -4.21
C ARG A 323 -21.75 11.83 -5.51
N THR A 324 -22.63 11.46 -6.44
CA THR A 324 -22.28 11.23 -7.84
C THR A 324 -22.50 12.53 -8.61
N ALA A 325 -21.52 12.91 -9.44
CA ALA A 325 -21.62 14.06 -10.32
C ALA A 325 -21.53 13.59 -11.77
N ASP A 326 -22.47 14.01 -12.60
CA ASP A 326 -22.41 13.80 -14.05
C ASP A 326 -21.49 14.84 -14.68
N LEU A 327 -20.49 14.37 -15.42
CA LEU A 327 -19.54 15.21 -16.16
C LEU A 327 -19.79 14.99 -17.65
N PRO A 328 -20.72 15.73 -18.28
CA PRO A 328 -20.99 15.58 -19.69
C PRO A 328 -19.74 15.93 -20.50
N PHE A 329 -19.42 15.12 -21.50
CA PHE A 329 -18.39 15.47 -22.47
C PHE A 329 -18.79 16.73 -23.23
N ALA A 330 -17.80 17.54 -23.61
CA ALA A 330 -18.04 18.57 -24.62
C ALA A 330 -18.59 17.90 -25.89
N PRO A 331 -19.54 18.53 -26.59
CA PRO A 331 -19.98 18.01 -27.88
C PRO A 331 -18.77 17.86 -28.81
N PRO A 332 -18.75 16.84 -29.68
CA PRO A 332 -17.71 16.77 -30.70
C PRO A 332 -17.74 18.06 -31.53
N PRO A 333 -16.59 18.54 -32.05
CA PRO A 333 -16.58 19.61 -33.03
C PRO A 333 -17.58 19.32 -34.15
N ASP A 334 -18.26 20.35 -34.65
CA ASP A 334 -19.06 20.23 -35.86
C ASP A 334 -18.13 20.11 -37.08
N ARG A 335 -18.71 19.98 -38.28
CA ARG A 335 -17.91 19.89 -39.52
C ARG A 335 -16.93 21.07 -39.64
N ALA A 336 -17.37 22.29 -39.35
CA ALA A 336 -16.53 23.47 -39.45
C ALA A 336 -15.36 23.41 -38.45
N GLY A 337 -15.62 22.98 -37.22
CA GLY A 337 -14.59 22.77 -36.19
C GLY A 337 -13.60 21.65 -36.53
N TRP A 338 -14.04 20.61 -37.24
CA TRP A 338 -13.12 19.61 -37.78
C TRP A 338 -12.30 20.12 -38.96
N THR A 339 -12.91 20.89 -39.87
CA THR A 339 -12.20 21.51 -41.00
C THR A 339 -11.11 22.46 -40.52
N ALA A 340 -11.40 23.33 -39.53
CA ALA A 340 -10.40 24.24 -38.97
C ALA A 340 -9.19 23.49 -38.35
N ARG A 341 -9.43 22.37 -37.64
CA ARG A 341 -8.36 21.56 -37.03
C ARG A 341 -7.53 20.74 -38.01
N LEU A 342 -7.99 20.58 -39.25
CA LEU A 342 -7.21 19.95 -40.32
C LEU A 342 -6.27 20.95 -41.01
N GLU A 343 -6.53 22.25 -40.85
CA GLU A 343 -5.74 23.34 -41.44
C GLU A 343 -4.64 23.87 -40.48
N ASP A 344 -4.74 23.55 -39.19
CA ASP A 344 -3.72 23.79 -38.14
C ASP A 344 -2.64 22.69 -38.08
#